data_AF-A0A013WW16-F1
#
_entry.id   AF-A0A013WW16-F1
#
_cell.length_a   1.000
_cell.length_b   1.000
_cell.length_c   1.000
_cell.angle_alpha   90.00
_cell.angle_beta   90.00
_cell.angle_gamma   90.00
#
_symmetry.space_group_name_H-M   'P 1'
#
loop_
_entity.id
_entity.type
_entity.pdbx_description
1 polymer ?
#
loop_
_entity_poly.entity_id
_entity_poly.type
_entity_poly.pdbx_seq_one_letter_code
_entity_poly.pdbx_strand_id
1 'polypeptide(L)'
;MAPPPLHVLSDAEKNELLLAQHEMIERMAARISELEALVGKPRKTSSNSHIPPSKDDFGKGGGKRGKARAGKRPSRAGKHRPLAEAPDKTERVMAATCCHCGTDIAGQTQRCRHRYDHIDLPPIRPIVTRIELFGGRCRGCGLRYRAPAPAGMEPGTPFGPGIRSLLAYLHHSHHVGFERLARIARELFGLVISEGAIANIFRRMEAGMSAATRAIRDKLLTARIIASDETTTRTNGVIHWQWVFLSKDAVLHRIAPRRARSVAEEVLGGHQPDVWISDRYAGQQELGREHQVCLAHVLRDVQYAIDCGDTIFAPKIRDHLRWAIRVGKRRSSLKDTTLAAYAAKADDQLTRLMRAPVAHPAGQLLLRQIKAWRAKFFVFLTNRDVPATNNISEREIRPSVVFRKVTNGFRSDWGAQVHAGYRSVTGTARLSGQSALAAIRDLVDGNFAVA
;
A
#
# COMPACT_ATOMS: atom_id res chain seq x y z
N MET A 1 45.98 6.77 30.28
CA MET A 1 47.32 7.34 30.56
C MET A 1 47.38 7.65 32.03
N ALA A 2 48.42 7.23 32.74
CA ALA A 2 48.61 7.65 34.13
C ALA A 2 48.86 9.16 34.18
N PRO A 3 48.32 9.90 35.16
CA PRO A 3 48.58 11.33 35.27
C PRO A 3 50.08 11.57 35.51
N PRO A 4 50.66 12.66 34.96
CA PRO A 4 52.05 13.01 35.22
C PRO A 4 52.28 13.19 36.73
N PRO A 5 53.47 12.84 37.25
CA PRO A 5 53.77 12.97 38.67
C PRO A 5 53.72 14.46 39.09
N LEU A 6 52.66 14.84 39.82
CA LEU A 6 52.34 16.23 40.17
C LEU A 6 53.43 16.93 41.00
N HIS A 7 54.30 16.18 41.66
CA HIS A 7 55.38 16.68 42.52
C HIS A 7 56.60 17.18 41.75
N VAL A 8 56.68 16.91 40.44
CA VAL A 8 57.79 17.34 39.57
C VAL A 8 57.42 18.53 38.68
N LEU A 9 56.17 19.00 38.75
CA LEU A 9 55.65 20.11 37.94
C LEU A 9 55.76 21.44 38.70
N SER A 10 56.18 22.49 37.98
CA SER A 10 56.12 23.87 38.42
C SER A 10 54.67 24.35 38.58
N ASP A 11 54.45 25.44 39.31
CA ASP A 11 53.10 25.96 39.54
C ASP A 11 52.45 26.47 38.24
N ALA A 12 53.25 26.94 37.28
CA ALA A 12 52.78 27.30 35.94
C ALA A 12 52.26 26.06 35.17
N GLU A 13 53.01 24.96 35.18
CA GLU A 13 52.63 23.71 34.51
C GLU A 13 51.42 23.04 35.19
N LYS A 14 51.29 23.16 36.52
CA LYS A 14 50.10 22.72 37.25
C LYS A 14 48.87 23.54 36.86
N ASN A 15 49.00 24.86 36.73
CA ASN A 15 47.90 25.73 36.31
C ASN A 15 47.45 25.43 34.87
N GLU A 16 48.40 25.19 33.96
CA GLU A 16 48.10 24.79 32.59
C GLU A 16 47.39 23.42 32.54
N LEU A 17 47.83 22.46 33.36
CA LEU A 17 47.17 21.16 33.48
C LEU A 17 45.74 21.28 34.04
N LEU A 18 45.52 22.15 35.04
CA LEU A 18 44.19 22.42 35.60
C LEU A 18 43.25 23.04 34.57
N LEU A 19 43.73 24.00 33.79
CA LEU A 19 42.95 24.62 32.70
C LEU A 19 42.60 23.59 31.61
N ALA A 20 43.56 22.77 31.19
CA ALA A 20 43.32 21.70 30.21
C ALA A 20 42.34 20.63 30.73
N GLN A 21 42.42 20.28 32.02
CA GLN A 21 41.46 19.35 32.65
C GLN A 21 40.06 19.95 32.73
N HIS A 22 39.93 21.24 33.08
CA HIS A 22 38.64 21.94 33.10
C HIS A 22 37.98 21.94 31.71
N GLU A 23 38.74 22.25 30.65
CA GLU A 23 38.23 22.22 29.27
C GLU A 23 37.83 20.80 28.82
N MET A 24 38.55 19.77 29.26
CA MET A 24 38.19 18.38 28.98
C MET A 24 36.90 17.97 29.72
N ILE A 25 36.74 18.40 30.98
CA ILE A 25 35.53 18.14 31.78
C ILE A 25 34.33 18.81 31.12
N GLU A 26 34.44 20.08 30.68
CA GLU A 26 33.37 20.78 29.97
C GLU A 26 32.99 20.06 28.66
N ARG A 27 33.97 19.61 27.88
CA ARG A 27 33.71 18.82 26.67
C ARG A 27 33.04 17.48 26.96
N MET A 28 33.46 16.78 28.00
CA MET A 28 32.84 15.52 28.42
C MET A 28 31.43 15.73 28.96
N ALA A 29 31.18 16.77 29.75
CA ALA A 29 29.86 17.13 30.27
C ALA A 29 28.90 17.50 29.13
N ALA A 30 29.35 18.28 28.15
CA ALA A 30 28.58 18.60 26.95
C ALA A 30 28.25 17.33 26.15
N ARG A 31 29.22 16.41 25.99
CA ARG A 31 29.00 15.15 25.27
C ARG A 31 28.09 14.18 26.03
N ILE A 32 28.19 14.12 27.35
CA ILE A 32 27.30 13.31 28.20
C ILE A 32 25.88 13.87 28.12
N SER A 33 25.70 15.18 28.23
CA SER A 33 24.39 15.83 28.06
C SER A 33 23.79 15.57 26.67
N GLU A 34 24.60 15.61 25.61
CA GLU A 34 24.18 15.27 24.25
C GLU A 34 23.77 13.78 24.13
N LEU A 35 24.56 12.86 24.70
CA LEU A 35 24.29 11.42 24.69
C LEU A 35 23.08 11.05 25.55
N GLU A 36 22.91 11.65 26.73
CA GLU A 36 21.73 11.48 27.58
C GLU A 36 20.48 12.03 26.89
N ALA A 37 20.58 13.14 26.16
CA ALA A 37 19.49 13.66 25.33
C ALA A 37 19.15 12.76 24.13
N LEU A 38 20.04 11.84 23.74
CA LEU A 38 19.84 10.83 22.70
C LEU A 38 19.30 9.50 23.28
N VAL A 39 19.72 9.10 24.48
CA VAL A 39 19.35 7.83 25.14
C VAL A 39 18.08 7.96 25.98
N GLY A 40 17.79 9.13 26.55
CA GLY A 40 16.62 9.39 27.40
C GLY A 40 15.30 9.56 26.65
N LYS A 41 15.30 9.54 25.32
CA LYS A 41 14.09 9.63 24.50
C LYS A 41 13.54 8.23 24.21
N PRO A 42 12.22 8.02 24.32
CA PRO A 42 11.61 6.75 23.96
C PRO A 42 11.92 6.43 22.50
N ARG A 43 12.15 5.16 22.25
CA ARG A 43 12.43 4.68 20.91
C ARG A 43 11.24 4.94 19.98
N LYS A 44 11.55 5.41 18.78
CA LYS A 44 10.59 5.53 17.68
C LYS A 44 10.26 4.16 17.09
N THR A 45 8.98 3.86 17.02
CA THR A 45 8.35 2.64 16.49
C THR A 45 7.17 3.04 15.60
N SER A 46 6.55 2.09 14.90
CA SER A 46 5.39 2.38 14.05
C SER A 46 4.14 2.85 14.80
N SER A 47 4.05 2.62 16.12
CA SER A 47 2.92 3.07 16.95
C SER A 47 3.06 4.52 17.42
N ASN A 48 4.29 5.03 17.53
CA ASN A 48 4.60 6.36 18.07
C ASN A 48 5.45 7.20 17.10
N SER A 49 5.56 6.80 15.83
CA SER A 49 6.29 7.57 14.83
C SER A 49 5.84 7.24 13.41
N HIS A 50 6.40 7.95 12.43
CA HIS A 50 6.13 7.74 11.01
C HIS A 50 6.94 6.59 10.38
N ILE A 51 7.60 5.77 11.22
CA ILE A 51 8.40 4.63 10.78
C ILE A 51 7.47 3.45 10.43
N PRO A 52 7.69 2.72 9.32
CA PRO A 52 6.85 1.57 8.98
C PRO A 52 7.06 0.40 9.96
N PRO A 53 6.04 -0.45 10.21
CA PRO A 53 6.13 -1.58 11.16
C PRO A 53 7.27 -2.57 10.90
N SER A 54 7.77 -2.65 9.67
CA SER A 54 8.90 -3.52 9.33
C SER A 54 10.26 -3.04 9.84
N LYS A 55 10.33 -1.81 10.35
CA LYS A 55 11.52 -1.25 11.01
C LYS A 55 11.38 -1.24 12.54
N ASP A 56 10.25 -1.74 13.05
CA ASP A 56 10.19 -2.13 14.45
C ASP A 56 11.11 -3.35 14.59
N ASP A 57 11.92 -3.40 15.65
CA ASP A 57 12.70 -4.60 15.89
C ASP A 57 11.75 -5.80 16.04
N PHE A 58 12.19 -6.96 15.57
CA PHE A 58 11.60 -8.26 15.94
C PHE A 58 11.77 -8.58 17.45
N GLY A 59 12.06 -7.57 18.28
CA GLY A 59 12.17 -7.65 19.72
C GLY A 59 10.78 -7.74 20.35
N LYS A 60 10.44 -8.96 20.80
CA LYS A 60 9.39 -9.31 21.77
C LYS A 60 8.53 -8.13 22.25
N GLY A 61 7.62 -7.66 21.41
CA GLY A 61 6.62 -6.69 21.82
C GLY A 61 5.79 -7.28 22.95
N GLY A 62 5.81 -6.58 24.09
CA GLY A 62 4.89 -6.64 25.23
C GLY A 62 4.18 -7.97 25.48
N GLY A 63 4.52 -8.62 26.59
CA GLY A 63 3.94 -9.86 27.07
C GLY A 63 2.47 -10.02 26.67
N LYS A 64 2.18 -11.14 26.00
CA LYS A 64 0.82 -11.64 25.79
C LYS A 64 0.08 -11.42 27.11
N ARG A 65 -0.82 -10.42 27.19
CA ARG A 65 -1.79 -10.34 28.28
C ARG A 65 -2.35 -11.73 28.39
N GLY A 66 -2.12 -12.37 29.55
CA GLY A 66 -2.44 -13.76 29.78
C GLY A 66 -3.83 -14.00 29.23
N LYS A 67 -3.93 -14.74 28.13
CA LYS A 67 -5.23 -15.22 27.68
C LYS A 67 -5.73 -16.01 28.88
N ALA A 68 -6.76 -15.51 29.55
CA ALA A 68 -7.51 -16.29 30.52
C ALA A 68 -7.69 -17.68 29.91
N ARG A 69 -7.33 -18.73 30.67
CA ARG A 69 -7.48 -20.12 30.23
C ARG A 69 -8.90 -20.24 29.68
N ALA A 70 -9.00 -20.28 28.35
CA ALA A 70 -10.29 -20.41 27.71
C ALA A 70 -10.81 -21.77 28.19
N GLY A 71 -11.90 -21.76 28.96
CA GLY A 71 -12.62 -22.98 29.30
C GLY A 71 -12.84 -23.79 28.01
N LYS A 72 -12.94 -25.13 28.14
CA LYS A 72 -13.22 -26.03 27.01
C LYS A 72 -14.28 -25.38 26.13
N ARG A 73 -13.87 -24.92 24.93
CA ARG A 73 -14.79 -24.28 23.99
C ARG A 73 -15.91 -25.30 23.76
N PRO A 74 -17.20 -24.90 23.93
CA PRO A 74 -18.30 -25.81 23.60
C PRO A 74 -18.10 -26.32 22.18
N SER A 75 -18.38 -27.61 21.95
CA SER A 75 -18.27 -28.23 20.63
C SER A 75 -19.07 -27.39 19.65
N ARG A 76 -18.38 -26.69 18.74
CA ARG A 76 -19.05 -26.01 17.63
C ARG A 76 -19.52 -27.10 16.68
N ALA A 77 -20.77 -26.99 16.21
CA ALA A 77 -21.23 -27.79 15.09
C ALA A 77 -20.21 -27.68 13.94
N GLY A 78 -19.73 -28.81 13.44
CA GLY A 78 -18.75 -28.85 12.36
C GLY A 78 -19.37 -28.21 11.11
N LYS A 79 -18.79 -27.10 10.65
CA LYS A 79 -19.13 -26.55 9.33
C LYS A 79 -18.30 -27.30 8.29
N HIS A 80 -18.95 -28.11 7.49
CA HIS A 80 -18.35 -28.74 6.31
C HIS A 80 -18.48 -27.82 5.09
N ARG A 81 -17.62 -28.03 4.10
CA ARG A 81 -17.72 -27.35 2.81
C ARG A 81 -19.05 -27.77 2.15
N PRO A 82 -19.89 -26.83 1.69
CA PRO A 82 -21.07 -27.19 0.91
C PRO A 82 -20.63 -27.84 -0.40
N LEU A 83 -21.42 -28.80 -0.89
CA LEU A 83 -21.24 -29.36 -2.23
C LEU A 83 -21.45 -28.27 -3.28
N ALA A 84 -20.76 -28.38 -4.41
CA ALA A 84 -21.02 -27.55 -5.57
C ALA A 84 -22.47 -27.73 -6.02
N GLU A 85 -23.19 -26.61 -6.24
CA GLU A 85 -24.58 -26.66 -6.74
C GLU A 85 -24.66 -27.28 -8.14
N ALA A 86 -23.64 -27.04 -8.97
CA ALA A 86 -23.49 -27.59 -10.31
C ALA A 86 -22.05 -28.11 -10.51
N PRO A 87 -21.75 -29.39 -10.21
CA PRO A 87 -20.43 -29.97 -10.46
C PRO A 87 -20.19 -30.17 -11.96
N ASP A 88 -18.96 -29.94 -12.43
CA ASP A 88 -18.59 -30.09 -13.84
C ASP A 88 -18.81 -31.53 -14.37
N LYS A 89 -18.63 -32.53 -13.49
CA LYS A 89 -18.87 -33.95 -13.77
C LYS A 89 -19.49 -34.61 -12.53
N THR A 90 -20.46 -35.49 -12.72
CA THR A 90 -20.99 -36.37 -11.66
C THR A 90 -20.63 -37.81 -11.97
N GLU A 91 -19.88 -38.45 -11.08
CA GLU A 91 -19.57 -39.88 -11.16
C GLU A 91 -20.40 -40.65 -10.13
N ARG A 92 -21.23 -41.59 -10.59
CA ARG A 92 -22.07 -42.43 -9.73
C ARG A 92 -21.45 -43.81 -9.65
N VAL A 93 -20.86 -44.12 -8.51
CA VAL A 93 -20.25 -45.44 -8.25
C VAL A 93 -21.28 -46.34 -7.57
N MET A 94 -21.60 -47.46 -8.22
CA MET A 94 -22.46 -48.51 -7.67
C MET A 94 -21.59 -49.64 -7.12
N ALA A 95 -21.98 -50.23 -6.00
CA ALA A 95 -21.26 -51.36 -5.44
C ALA A 95 -21.48 -52.60 -6.33
N ALA A 96 -20.40 -53.25 -6.75
CA ALA A 96 -20.48 -54.52 -7.47
C ALA A 96 -20.60 -55.71 -6.48
N THR A 97 -19.96 -55.61 -5.32
CA THR A 97 -19.97 -56.64 -4.29
C THR A 97 -20.30 -56.07 -2.92
N CYS A 98 -20.93 -56.89 -2.07
CA CYS A 98 -21.20 -56.53 -0.69
C CYS A 98 -19.88 -56.45 0.09
N CYS A 99 -19.60 -55.31 0.73
CA CYS A 99 -18.38 -55.10 1.52
C CYS A 99 -18.28 -55.94 2.79
N HIS A 100 -19.36 -56.65 3.18
CA HIS A 100 -19.40 -57.51 4.35
C HIS A 100 -19.19 -58.99 4.03
N CYS A 101 -19.82 -59.50 2.97
CA CYS A 101 -19.86 -60.93 2.64
C CYS A 101 -19.40 -61.28 1.22
N GLY A 102 -19.06 -60.30 0.38
CA GLY A 102 -18.54 -60.52 -0.97
C GLY A 102 -19.55 -60.92 -2.04
N THR A 103 -20.83 -61.12 -1.68
CA THR A 103 -21.92 -61.44 -2.62
C THR A 103 -22.01 -60.39 -3.74
N ASP A 104 -22.28 -60.83 -4.97
CA ASP A 104 -22.58 -59.95 -6.11
C ASP A 104 -23.91 -59.21 -5.87
N ILE A 105 -23.84 -57.88 -5.92
CA ILE A 105 -24.98 -56.97 -5.73
C ILE A 105 -25.11 -55.95 -6.87
N ALA A 106 -24.41 -56.16 -7.99
CA ALA A 106 -24.42 -55.23 -9.12
C ALA A 106 -25.83 -54.99 -9.69
N GLY A 107 -26.68 -56.03 -9.69
CA GLY A 107 -28.07 -55.96 -10.16
C GLY A 107 -29.10 -55.51 -9.12
N GLN A 108 -28.70 -55.28 -7.86
CA GLN A 108 -29.64 -54.88 -6.81
C GLN A 108 -29.93 -53.37 -6.83
N THR A 109 -31.10 -52.96 -6.33
CA THR A 109 -31.42 -51.54 -6.17
C THR A 109 -30.52 -50.89 -5.12
N GLN A 110 -29.76 -49.86 -5.50
CA GLN A 110 -28.90 -49.12 -4.59
C GLN A 110 -29.36 -47.65 -4.47
N ARG A 111 -29.15 -47.05 -3.28
CA ARG A 111 -29.42 -45.64 -2.99
C ARG A 111 -28.16 -44.91 -2.57
N CYS A 112 -28.03 -43.67 -3.00
CA CYS A 112 -26.90 -42.82 -2.63
C CYS A 112 -26.87 -42.59 -1.10
N ARG A 113 -25.81 -43.08 -0.43
CA ARG A 113 -25.63 -42.95 1.02
C ARG A 113 -24.73 -41.79 1.43
N HIS A 114 -23.84 -41.35 0.53
CA HIS A 114 -22.89 -40.29 0.79
C HIS A 114 -22.54 -39.57 -0.53
N ARG A 115 -22.27 -38.27 -0.46
CA ARG A 115 -21.80 -37.44 -1.58
C ARG A 115 -20.72 -36.50 -1.07
N TYR A 116 -19.70 -36.30 -1.88
CA TYR A 116 -18.62 -35.35 -1.66
C TYR A 116 -18.12 -34.83 -3.01
N ASP A 117 -17.57 -33.62 -3.02
CA ASP A 117 -16.87 -33.11 -4.20
C ASP A 117 -15.41 -33.55 -4.17
N HIS A 118 -14.91 -34.06 -5.29
CA HIS A 118 -13.48 -34.16 -5.55
C HIS A 118 -13.10 -33.04 -6.52
N ILE A 119 -12.24 -32.11 -6.08
CA ILE A 119 -11.87 -30.93 -6.86
C ILE A 119 -10.37 -30.96 -7.09
N ASP A 120 -10.00 -30.96 -8.36
CA ASP A 120 -8.62 -30.93 -8.82
C ASP A 120 -8.47 -29.96 -10.00
N LEU A 121 -7.25 -29.51 -10.28
CA LEU A 121 -6.93 -28.67 -11.43
C LEU A 121 -6.47 -29.56 -12.59
N PRO A 122 -7.08 -29.45 -13.79
CA PRO A 122 -6.54 -30.15 -14.95
C PRO A 122 -5.18 -29.54 -15.35
N PRO A 123 -4.35 -30.26 -16.12
CA PRO A 123 -3.15 -29.69 -16.72
C PRO A 123 -3.50 -28.44 -17.56
N ILE A 124 -3.05 -27.26 -17.11
CA ILE A 124 -3.33 -25.99 -17.80
C ILE A 124 -2.21 -25.77 -18.83
N ARG A 125 -2.50 -25.73 -20.13
CA ARG A 125 -1.50 -25.52 -21.19
C ARG A 125 -1.88 -24.37 -22.14
N PRO A 126 -0.92 -23.63 -22.69
CA PRO A 126 -1.19 -22.63 -23.72
C PRO A 126 -1.64 -23.32 -25.01
N ILE A 127 -2.58 -22.68 -25.71
CA ILE A 127 -2.96 -23.05 -27.07
C ILE A 127 -1.99 -22.36 -28.03
N VAL A 128 -1.26 -23.14 -28.84
CA VAL A 128 -0.32 -22.64 -29.83
C VAL A 128 -0.92 -22.76 -31.22
N THR A 129 -1.31 -21.63 -31.81
CA THR A 129 -1.81 -21.56 -33.19
C THR A 129 -0.67 -21.16 -34.12
N ARG A 130 -0.36 -22.00 -35.12
CA ARG A 130 0.59 -21.66 -36.17
C ARG A 130 -0.12 -20.87 -37.27
N ILE A 131 0.40 -19.68 -37.60
CA ILE A 131 -0.14 -18.82 -38.66
C ILE A 131 0.78 -18.89 -39.88
N GLU A 132 0.29 -19.50 -40.96
CA GLU A 132 0.99 -19.63 -42.23
C GLU A 132 0.34 -18.69 -43.25
N LEU A 133 1.09 -17.68 -43.69
CA LEU A 133 0.60 -16.66 -44.62
C LEU A 133 1.08 -16.98 -46.04
N PHE A 134 0.17 -17.50 -46.85
CA PHE A 134 0.45 -17.86 -48.24
C PHE A 134 0.55 -16.61 -49.11
N GLY A 135 1.39 -16.68 -50.13
CA GLY A 135 1.61 -15.59 -51.07
C GLY A 135 1.97 -16.12 -52.44
N GLY A 136 2.01 -15.21 -53.41
CA GLY A 136 2.30 -15.56 -54.80
C GLY A 136 2.56 -14.32 -55.65
N ARG A 137 2.52 -14.50 -56.97
CA ARG A 137 2.57 -13.42 -57.95
C ARG A 137 1.21 -13.33 -58.66
N CYS A 138 0.61 -12.14 -58.70
CA CYS A 138 -0.67 -11.91 -59.37
C CYS A 138 -0.49 -12.08 -60.89
N ARG A 139 -1.37 -12.85 -61.54
CA ARG A 139 -1.31 -13.06 -63.00
C ARG A 139 -1.78 -11.86 -63.82
N GLY A 140 -2.59 -10.97 -63.22
CA GLY A 140 -3.08 -9.77 -63.90
C GLY A 140 -2.08 -8.61 -63.88
N CYS A 141 -1.61 -8.22 -62.69
CA CYS A 141 -0.70 -7.07 -62.53
C CYS A 141 0.78 -7.45 -62.33
N GLY A 142 1.10 -8.74 -62.19
CA GLY A 142 2.48 -9.21 -61.98
C GLY A 142 3.07 -8.94 -60.60
N LEU A 143 2.37 -8.25 -59.68
CA LEU A 143 2.86 -7.91 -58.35
C LEU A 143 2.87 -9.12 -57.40
N ARG A 144 3.80 -9.14 -56.43
CA ARG A 144 3.84 -10.12 -55.35
C ARG A 144 2.77 -9.79 -54.30
N TYR A 145 2.10 -10.79 -53.77
CA TYR A 145 1.15 -10.64 -52.67
C TYR A 145 1.40 -11.68 -51.57
N ARG A 146 0.88 -11.40 -50.38
CA ARG A 146 0.85 -12.29 -49.22
C ARG A 146 -0.49 -12.09 -48.51
N ALA A 147 -1.10 -13.17 -48.03
CA ALA A 147 -2.29 -13.12 -47.21
C ALA A 147 -2.06 -12.25 -45.95
N PRO A 148 -3.05 -11.45 -45.53
CA PRO A 148 -2.97 -10.74 -44.26
C PRO A 148 -3.03 -11.74 -43.10
N ALA A 149 -2.44 -11.37 -41.97
CA ALA A 149 -2.62 -12.14 -40.74
C ALA A 149 -4.07 -12.04 -40.26
N PRO A 150 -4.63 -13.10 -39.63
CA PRO A 150 -5.91 -13.01 -38.95
C PRO A 150 -5.88 -11.91 -37.87
N ALA A 151 -7.00 -11.21 -37.70
CA ALA A 151 -7.12 -10.15 -36.70
C ALA A 151 -6.76 -10.67 -35.30
N GLY A 152 -5.89 -9.94 -34.58
CA GLY A 152 -5.41 -10.30 -33.25
C GLY A 152 -4.28 -11.33 -33.22
N MET A 153 -3.82 -11.80 -34.39
CA MET A 153 -2.67 -12.71 -34.55
C MET A 153 -1.61 -12.13 -35.49
N GLU A 154 -1.48 -10.80 -35.51
CA GLU A 154 -0.50 -10.09 -36.30
C GLU A 154 0.93 -10.42 -35.84
N PRO A 155 1.93 -10.40 -36.74
CA PRO A 155 3.33 -10.64 -36.38
C PRO A 155 3.80 -9.73 -35.25
N GLY A 156 4.44 -10.30 -34.24
CA GLY A 156 4.87 -9.57 -33.06
C GLY A 156 5.35 -10.51 -31.95
N THR A 157 4.88 -10.28 -30.73
CA THR A 157 5.12 -11.23 -29.65
C THR A 157 4.21 -12.46 -29.80
N PRO A 158 4.74 -13.69 -29.67
CA PRO A 158 3.95 -14.92 -29.77
C PRO A 158 3.01 -15.11 -28.56
N PHE A 159 3.16 -14.30 -27.51
CA PHE A 159 2.37 -14.43 -26.29
C PHE A 159 1.10 -13.60 -26.42
N GLY A 160 -0.05 -14.28 -26.46
CA GLY A 160 -1.37 -13.64 -26.56
C GLY A 160 -1.77 -12.88 -25.28
N PRO A 161 -2.89 -12.12 -25.33
CA PRO A 161 -3.31 -11.25 -24.23
C PRO A 161 -3.47 -11.94 -22.87
N GLY A 162 -3.87 -13.21 -22.86
CA GLY A 162 -4.04 -13.99 -21.63
C GLY A 162 -2.72 -14.20 -20.88
N ILE A 163 -1.66 -14.55 -21.62
CA ILE A 163 -0.32 -14.73 -21.05
C ILE A 163 0.22 -13.38 -20.56
N ARG A 164 0.06 -12.31 -21.36
CA ARG A 164 0.53 -10.97 -20.98
C ARG A 164 -0.13 -10.48 -19.69
N SER A 165 -1.45 -10.64 -19.59
CA SER A 165 -2.24 -10.22 -18.42
C SER A 165 -1.91 -11.04 -17.18
N LEU A 166 -1.76 -12.36 -17.34
CA LEU A 166 -1.36 -13.26 -16.25
C LEU A 166 0.02 -12.90 -15.69
N LEU A 167 1.01 -12.70 -16.56
CA LEU A 167 2.37 -12.33 -16.15
C LEU A 167 2.38 -10.98 -15.43
N ALA A 168 1.67 -9.97 -15.96
CA ALA A 168 1.57 -8.66 -15.32
C ALA A 168 0.88 -8.74 -13.95
N TYR A 169 -0.17 -9.56 -13.84
CA TYR A 169 -0.88 -9.80 -12.59
C TYR A 169 0.03 -10.46 -11.53
N LEU A 170 0.70 -11.56 -11.88
CA LEU A 170 1.63 -12.24 -10.98
C LEU A 170 2.79 -11.32 -10.58
N HIS A 171 3.34 -10.56 -11.52
CA HIS A 171 4.45 -9.67 -11.23
C HIS A 171 4.06 -8.53 -10.29
N HIS A 172 3.04 -7.75 -10.64
CA HIS A 172 2.75 -6.51 -9.95
C HIS A 172 1.81 -6.66 -8.75
N SER A 173 0.87 -7.62 -8.77
CA SER A 173 0.01 -7.90 -7.60
C SER A 173 0.62 -8.88 -6.61
N HIS A 174 1.35 -9.89 -7.11
CA HIS A 174 1.93 -10.95 -6.26
C HIS A 174 3.45 -10.87 -6.11
N HIS A 175 4.07 -9.82 -6.68
CA HIS A 175 5.48 -9.48 -6.49
C HIS A 175 6.45 -10.57 -6.97
N VAL A 176 6.03 -11.37 -7.96
CA VAL A 176 6.84 -12.46 -8.50
C VAL A 176 7.93 -11.89 -9.41
N GLY A 177 9.20 -12.15 -9.11
CA GLY A 177 10.35 -11.74 -9.94
C GLY A 177 10.38 -12.44 -11.30
N PHE A 178 11.14 -11.90 -12.27
CA PHE A 178 11.11 -12.40 -13.66
C PHE A 178 11.59 -13.84 -13.80
N GLU A 179 12.70 -14.24 -13.15
CA GLU A 179 13.12 -15.65 -13.08
C GLU A 179 11.99 -16.56 -12.58
N ARG A 180 11.32 -16.17 -11.48
CA ARG A 180 10.21 -16.96 -10.92
C ARG A 180 9.00 -17.01 -11.83
N LEU A 181 8.71 -15.94 -12.58
CA LEU A 181 7.65 -15.95 -13.59
C LEU A 181 7.96 -16.93 -14.72
N ALA A 182 9.19 -16.92 -15.24
CA ALA A 182 9.63 -17.87 -16.26
C ALA A 182 9.55 -19.32 -15.74
N ARG A 183 9.94 -19.54 -14.48
CA ARG A 183 9.84 -20.84 -13.83
C ARG A 183 8.40 -21.31 -13.67
N ILE A 184 7.52 -20.45 -13.14
CA ILE A 184 6.08 -20.72 -13.02
C ILE A 184 5.47 -21.01 -14.39
N ALA A 185 5.83 -20.24 -15.42
CA ALA A 185 5.35 -20.45 -16.78
C ALA A 185 5.69 -21.85 -17.29
N ARG A 186 6.94 -22.28 -17.08
CA ARG A 186 7.41 -23.61 -17.48
C ARG A 186 6.77 -24.73 -16.67
N GLU A 187 6.76 -24.61 -15.34
CA GLU A 187 6.39 -25.70 -14.43
C GLU A 187 4.86 -25.88 -14.32
N LEU A 188 4.10 -24.80 -14.31
CA LEU A 188 2.63 -24.88 -14.20
C LEU A 188 1.93 -24.96 -15.56
N PHE A 189 2.49 -24.30 -16.58
CA PHE A 189 1.83 -24.17 -17.88
C PHE A 189 2.54 -24.87 -19.04
N GLY A 190 3.76 -25.41 -18.84
CA GLY A 190 4.58 -25.93 -19.93
C GLY A 190 5.03 -24.83 -20.92
N LEU A 191 4.94 -23.56 -20.54
CA LEU A 191 5.26 -22.41 -21.38
C LEU A 191 6.72 -21.98 -21.18
N VAL A 192 7.54 -22.17 -22.20
CA VAL A 192 8.93 -21.68 -22.20
C VAL A 192 8.95 -20.19 -22.58
N ILE A 193 9.38 -19.35 -21.65
CA ILE A 193 9.52 -17.90 -21.84
C ILE A 193 10.76 -17.40 -21.10
N SER A 194 11.54 -16.52 -21.73
CA SER A 194 12.73 -15.91 -21.12
C SER A 194 12.38 -14.65 -20.33
N GLU A 195 13.24 -14.25 -19.40
CA GLU A 195 13.11 -12.98 -18.67
C GLU A 195 13.09 -11.77 -19.60
N GLY A 196 13.90 -11.80 -20.67
CA GLY A 196 13.90 -10.76 -21.71
C GLY A 196 12.58 -10.68 -22.48
N ALA A 197 11.92 -11.82 -22.72
CA ALA A 197 10.59 -11.83 -23.33
C ALA A 197 9.53 -11.23 -22.39
N ILE A 198 9.58 -11.55 -21.10
CA ILE A 198 8.72 -10.95 -20.06
C ILE A 198 8.92 -9.43 -20.00
N ALA A 199 10.17 -8.97 -19.96
CA ALA A 199 10.49 -7.55 -19.96
C ALA A 199 9.92 -6.85 -21.20
N ASN A 200 10.06 -7.46 -22.38
CA ASN A 200 9.50 -6.93 -23.63
C ASN A 200 7.97 -6.91 -23.65
N ILE A 201 7.30 -7.87 -23.00
CA ILE A 201 5.84 -7.82 -22.82
C ILE A 201 5.46 -6.59 -22.01
N PHE A 202 6.07 -6.38 -20.85
CA PHE A 202 5.74 -5.25 -19.98
C PHE A 202 6.08 -3.91 -20.62
N ARG A 203 7.21 -3.80 -21.32
CA ARG A 203 7.57 -2.59 -22.08
C ARG A 203 6.52 -2.26 -23.15
N ARG A 204 5.95 -3.26 -23.84
CA ARG A 204 4.86 -3.02 -24.82
C ARG A 204 3.56 -2.55 -24.18
N MET A 205 3.35 -2.79 -22.88
CA MET A 205 2.17 -2.30 -22.16
C MET A 205 2.27 -0.81 -21.79
N GLU A 206 3.45 -0.19 -21.93
CA GLU A 206 3.69 1.20 -21.51
C GLU A 206 2.74 2.20 -22.16
N ALA A 207 2.52 2.10 -23.48
CA ALA A 207 1.62 2.99 -24.20
C ALA A 207 0.17 2.87 -23.70
N GLY A 208 -0.34 1.65 -23.52
CA GLY A 208 -1.68 1.40 -22.98
C GLY A 208 -1.82 1.89 -21.54
N MET A 209 -0.80 1.64 -20.71
CA MET A 209 -0.75 2.14 -19.33
C MET A 209 -0.76 3.66 -19.26
N SER A 210 0.01 4.33 -20.14
CA SER A 210 0.07 5.79 -20.24
C SER A 210 -1.26 6.39 -20.69
N ALA A 211 -1.93 5.78 -21.67
CA ALA A 211 -3.25 6.22 -22.11
C ALA A 211 -4.29 6.06 -20.99
N ALA A 212 -4.26 4.92 -20.28
CA ALA A 212 -5.15 4.66 -19.16
C ALA A 212 -4.89 5.61 -17.97
N THR A 213 -3.62 5.86 -17.61
CA THR A 213 -3.29 6.79 -16.52
C THR A 213 -3.68 8.22 -16.84
N ARG A 214 -3.59 8.64 -18.11
CA ARG A 214 -4.13 9.93 -18.56
C ARG A 214 -5.64 10.01 -18.37
N ALA A 215 -6.39 9.01 -18.82
CA ALA A 215 -7.84 8.96 -18.60
C ALA A 215 -8.22 8.94 -17.11
N ILE A 216 -7.47 8.20 -16.28
CA ILE A 216 -7.65 8.16 -14.81
C ILE A 216 -7.35 9.53 -14.19
N ARG A 217 -6.29 10.21 -14.66
CA ARG A 217 -5.98 11.57 -14.22
C ARG A 217 -7.12 12.51 -14.59
N ASP A 218 -7.61 12.47 -15.82
CA ASP A 218 -8.72 13.33 -16.26
C ASP A 218 -9.97 13.11 -15.38
N LYS A 219 -10.29 11.85 -15.05
CA LYS A 219 -11.36 11.53 -14.08
C LYS A 219 -11.06 12.07 -12.68
N LEU A 220 -9.83 11.89 -12.17
CA LEU A 220 -9.41 12.39 -10.87
C LEU A 220 -9.58 13.91 -10.76
N LEU A 221 -9.32 14.66 -11.83
CA LEU A 221 -9.47 16.12 -11.87
C LEU A 221 -10.93 16.59 -11.83
N THR A 222 -11.92 15.70 -12.02
CA THR A 222 -13.33 16.02 -11.78
C THR A 222 -13.73 15.94 -10.31
N ALA A 223 -12.85 15.38 -9.45
CA ALA A 223 -13.18 15.14 -8.06
C ALA A 223 -13.08 16.41 -7.20
N ARG A 224 -14.10 16.60 -6.36
CA ARG A 224 -14.11 17.62 -5.30
C ARG A 224 -13.16 17.30 -4.14
N ILE A 225 -12.91 16.03 -3.88
CA ILE A 225 -12.10 15.57 -2.75
C ILE A 225 -10.99 14.68 -3.30
N ILE A 226 -9.75 15.05 -3.00
CA ILE A 226 -8.56 14.29 -3.38
C ILE A 226 -7.77 13.96 -2.13
N ALA A 227 -7.49 12.69 -1.93
CA ALA A 227 -6.58 12.18 -0.92
C ALA A 227 -5.23 11.84 -1.56
N SER A 228 -4.14 12.06 -0.83
CA SER A 228 -2.80 11.84 -1.36
C SER A 228 -1.82 11.38 -0.27
N ASP A 229 -0.91 10.48 -0.65
CA ASP A 229 0.19 9.99 0.19
C ASP A 229 1.38 9.60 -0.70
N GLU A 230 2.55 9.49 -0.08
CA GLU A 230 3.78 9.18 -0.79
C GLU A 230 4.72 8.26 -0.02
N THR A 231 5.47 7.46 -0.76
CA THR A 231 6.50 6.58 -0.21
C THR A 231 7.73 6.57 -1.10
N THR A 232 8.87 6.27 -0.51
CA THR A 232 10.11 6.12 -1.28
C THR A 232 10.09 4.86 -2.13
N THR A 233 10.72 4.91 -3.29
CA THR A 233 11.06 3.75 -4.10
C THR A 233 12.47 3.91 -4.65
N ARG A 234 13.01 2.90 -5.33
CA ARG A 234 14.30 3.02 -6.02
C ARG A 234 14.14 2.70 -7.48
N THR A 235 14.70 3.54 -8.33
CA THR A 235 14.81 3.33 -9.77
C THR A 235 16.26 3.49 -10.14
N ASN A 236 16.86 2.47 -10.78
CA ASN A 236 18.29 2.44 -11.10
C ASN A 236 19.21 2.75 -9.91
N GLY A 237 18.84 2.27 -8.72
CA GLY A 237 19.58 2.53 -7.49
C GLY A 237 19.37 3.93 -6.88
N VAL A 238 18.75 4.86 -7.60
CA VAL A 238 18.45 6.22 -7.11
C VAL A 238 17.11 6.26 -6.38
N ILE A 239 17.00 7.05 -5.31
CA ILE A 239 15.75 7.20 -4.56
C ILE A 239 14.77 8.03 -5.38
N HIS A 240 13.61 7.45 -5.64
CA HIS A 240 12.44 8.09 -6.23
C HIS A 240 11.30 8.09 -5.21
N TRP A 241 10.19 8.74 -5.54
CA TRP A 241 8.98 8.82 -4.72
C TRP A 241 7.80 8.34 -5.54
N GLN A 242 7.10 7.35 -5.01
CA GLN A 242 5.79 6.96 -5.50
C GLN A 242 4.75 7.76 -4.74
N TRP A 243 3.94 8.48 -5.49
CA TRP A 243 2.76 9.21 -5.05
C TRP A 243 1.53 8.37 -5.38
N VAL A 244 0.51 8.50 -4.54
CA VAL A 244 -0.84 8.05 -4.85
C VAL A 244 -1.79 9.22 -4.66
N PHE A 245 -2.69 9.42 -5.63
CA PHE A 245 -3.77 10.41 -5.59
C PHE A 245 -5.09 9.67 -5.79
N LEU A 246 -6.07 9.92 -4.93
CA LEU A 246 -7.30 9.14 -4.88
C LEU A 246 -8.50 10.07 -4.78
N SER A 247 -9.55 9.68 -5.47
CA SER A 247 -10.91 10.17 -5.26
C SER A 247 -11.86 8.98 -5.08
N LYS A 248 -13.15 9.26 -5.00
CA LYS A 248 -14.19 8.21 -4.98
C LYS A 248 -14.21 7.35 -6.26
N ASP A 249 -13.73 7.89 -7.39
CA ASP A 249 -13.88 7.27 -8.71
C ASP A 249 -12.54 6.97 -9.41
N ALA A 250 -11.40 7.44 -8.89
CA ALA A 250 -10.11 7.30 -9.54
C ALA A 250 -8.96 7.09 -8.54
N VAL A 251 -8.02 6.21 -8.87
CA VAL A 251 -6.76 5.99 -8.15
C VAL A 251 -5.60 6.16 -9.12
N LEU A 252 -4.80 7.20 -8.93
CA LEU A 252 -3.64 7.50 -9.75
C LEU A 252 -2.36 7.29 -8.95
N HIS A 253 -1.48 6.41 -9.42
CA HIS A 253 -0.12 6.30 -8.93
C HIS A 253 0.84 6.98 -9.89
N ARG A 254 1.83 7.69 -9.32
CA ARG A 254 2.88 8.36 -10.08
C ARG A 254 4.23 8.15 -9.42
N ILE A 255 5.24 7.70 -10.16
CA ILE A 255 6.61 7.61 -9.65
C ILE A 255 7.41 8.78 -10.23
N ALA A 256 8.01 9.57 -9.35
CA ALA A 256 8.77 10.77 -9.68
C ALA A 256 10.13 10.78 -8.98
N PRO A 257 11.17 11.43 -9.53
CA PRO A 257 12.51 11.47 -8.92
C PRO A 257 12.59 12.32 -7.63
N ARG A 258 11.55 13.10 -7.32
CA ARG A 258 11.53 14.06 -6.21
C ARG A 258 10.30 13.91 -5.31
N ARG A 259 10.48 14.19 -4.02
CA ARG A 259 9.39 14.51 -3.08
C ARG A 259 9.22 16.02 -3.09
N ALA A 260 8.37 16.53 -3.96
CA ALA A 260 8.19 17.96 -4.13
C ALA A 260 6.73 18.29 -4.44
N ARG A 261 6.30 19.47 -4.00
CA ARG A 261 4.97 20.06 -4.30
C ARG A 261 4.68 20.07 -5.81
N SER A 262 5.70 20.36 -6.61
CA SER A 262 5.60 20.38 -8.08
C SER A 262 5.14 19.06 -8.70
N VAL A 263 5.29 17.91 -8.03
CA VAL A 263 4.74 16.64 -8.53
C VAL A 263 3.22 16.63 -8.43
N ALA A 264 2.67 17.09 -7.31
CA ALA A 264 1.24 17.18 -7.10
C ALA A 264 0.62 18.29 -7.97
N GLU A 265 1.28 19.44 -8.10
CA GLU A 265 0.84 20.53 -8.98
C GLU A 265 0.79 20.11 -10.45
N GLU A 266 1.79 19.35 -10.91
CA GLU A 266 1.78 18.81 -12.27
C GLU A 266 0.62 17.81 -12.47
N VAL A 267 0.31 16.98 -11.46
CA VAL A 267 -0.87 16.10 -11.52
C VAL A 267 -2.16 16.91 -11.55
N LEU A 268 -2.28 17.95 -10.73
CA LEU A 268 -3.48 18.79 -10.66
C LEU A 268 -3.67 19.67 -11.92
N GLY A 269 -2.59 20.11 -12.57
CA GLY A 269 -2.67 20.88 -13.80
C GLY A 269 -3.52 22.16 -13.68
N GLY A 270 -3.54 22.79 -12.50
CA GLY A 270 -4.37 23.96 -12.20
C GLY A 270 -5.73 23.65 -11.54
N HIS A 271 -6.15 22.38 -11.50
CA HIS A 271 -7.33 21.98 -10.71
C HIS A 271 -7.09 22.21 -9.22
N GLN A 272 -8.09 22.76 -8.53
CA GLN A 272 -8.07 22.93 -7.08
C GLN A 272 -9.27 22.18 -6.47
N PRO A 273 -9.08 21.00 -5.86
CA PRO A 273 -10.15 20.30 -5.17
C PRO A 273 -10.68 21.12 -3.99
N ASP A 274 -11.95 20.91 -3.66
CA ASP A 274 -12.59 21.50 -2.49
C ASP A 274 -11.88 21.06 -1.20
N VAL A 275 -11.50 19.78 -1.10
CA VAL A 275 -10.76 19.26 0.05
C VAL A 275 -9.57 18.41 -0.38
N TRP A 276 -8.38 18.77 0.13
CA TRP A 276 -7.18 17.95 0.05
C TRP A 276 -6.97 17.15 1.34
N ILE A 277 -6.70 15.85 1.23
CA ILE A 277 -6.49 14.96 2.38
C ILE A 277 -5.08 14.37 2.32
N SER A 278 -4.22 14.75 3.26
CA SER A 278 -2.85 14.20 3.31
C SER A 278 -2.32 14.11 4.74
N ASP A 279 -1.06 13.71 4.87
CA ASP A 279 -0.32 13.96 6.09
C ASP A 279 0.06 15.46 6.22
N ARG A 280 0.99 15.78 7.14
CA ARG A 280 1.47 17.14 7.38
C ARG A 280 2.72 17.49 6.57
N TYR A 281 3.01 16.77 5.49
CA TYR A 281 4.13 17.13 4.63
C TYR A 281 3.89 18.50 4.00
N ALA A 282 4.84 19.42 4.18
CA ALA A 282 4.75 20.80 3.72
C ALA A 282 4.47 20.89 2.20
N GLY A 283 5.02 19.96 1.40
CA GLY A 283 4.80 19.92 -0.05
C GLY A 283 3.38 19.54 -0.47
N GLN A 284 2.52 19.08 0.45
CA GLN A 284 1.11 18.78 0.19
C GLN A 284 0.14 19.85 0.71
N GLN A 285 0.66 20.93 1.29
CA GLN A 285 -0.18 21.97 1.86
C GLN A 285 -0.72 22.90 0.76
N GLU A 286 -1.92 23.44 0.96
CA GLU A 286 -2.56 24.42 0.07
C GLU A 286 -2.82 23.91 -1.36
N LEU A 287 -2.95 22.58 -1.52
CA LEU A 287 -3.32 21.96 -2.79
C LEU A 287 -4.84 21.88 -3.01
N GLY A 288 -5.65 22.19 -1.99
CA GLY A 288 -7.11 22.29 -2.07
C GLY A 288 -7.62 23.53 -1.34
N ARG A 289 -8.91 23.86 -1.52
CA ARG A 289 -9.56 25.01 -0.85
C ARG A 289 -9.55 24.84 0.67
N GLU A 290 -9.91 23.64 1.11
CA GLU A 290 -9.73 23.16 2.48
C GLU A 290 -8.73 22.00 2.51
N HIS A 291 -8.22 21.71 3.70
CA HIS A 291 -7.28 20.62 3.91
C HIS A 291 -7.68 19.84 5.16
N GLN A 292 -7.83 18.53 5.02
CA GLN A 292 -7.98 17.60 6.14
C GLN A 292 -6.66 16.87 6.39
N VAL A 293 -6.01 17.18 7.52
CA VAL A 293 -4.82 16.45 7.93
C VAL A 293 -5.22 15.08 8.45
N CYS A 294 -4.45 14.05 8.10
CA CYS A 294 -4.64 12.69 8.60
C CYS A 294 -4.45 12.65 10.13
N LEU A 295 -5.54 12.46 10.88
CA LEU A 295 -5.47 12.42 12.34
C LEU A 295 -4.74 11.18 12.88
N ALA A 296 -4.58 10.12 12.08
CA ALA A 296 -3.77 8.96 12.48
C ALA A 296 -2.28 9.33 12.60
N HIS A 297 -1.79 10.24 11.76
CA HIS A 297 -0.44 10.78 11.86
C HIS A 297 -0.29 11.67 13.10
N VAL A 298 -1.27 12.53 13.39
CA VAL A 298 -1.27 13.37 14.59
C VAL A 298 -1.30 12.50 15.86
N LEU A 299 -2.12 11.45 15.89
CA LEU A 299 -2.20 10.53 17.03
C LEU A 299 -0.88 9.79 17.30
N ARG A 300 -0.05 9.53 16.28
CA ARG A 300 1.28 8.93 16.47
C ARG A 300 2.24 9.91 17.17
N ASP A 301 2.23 11.18 16.79
CA ASP A 301 3.01 12.21 17.48
C ASP A 301 2.52 12.47 18.91
N VAL A 302 1.21 12.41 19.11
CA VAL A 302 0.62 12.44 20.45
C VAL A 302 1.11 11.25 21.28
N GLN A 303 1.12 10.04 20.72
CA GLN A 303 1.64 8.87 21.40
C GLN A 303 3.13 9.01 21.70
N TYR A 304 3.93 9.57 20.79
CA TYR A 304 5.34 9.88 21.04
C TYR A 304 5.53 10.81 22.25
N ALA A 305 4.75 11.88 22.34
CA ALA A 305 4.84 12.80 23.48
C ALA A 305 4.48 12.13 24.80
N ILE A 306 3.48 11.22 24.80
CA ILE A 306 3.13 10.39 25.96
C ILE A 306 4.30 9.47 26.35
N ASP A 307 4.87 8.77 25.37
CA ASP A 307 6.00 7.87 25.59
C ASP A 307 7.23 8.62 26.11
N CYS A 308 7.37 9.91 25.76
CA CYS A 308 8.44 10.78 26.27
C CYS A 308 8.21 11.21 27.72
N GLY A 309 7.03 10.98 28.31
CA GLY A 309 6.70 11.36 29.68
C GLY A 309 5.70 12.50 29.82
N ASP A 310 5.07 13.00 28.74
CA ASP A 310 3.96 13.96 28.87
C ASP A 310 2.69 13.24 29.36
N THR A 311 2.41 13.37 30.65
CA THR A 311 1.26 12.75 31.33
C THR A 311 0.01 13.63 31.38
N ILE A 312 0.10 14.89 30.97
CA ILE A 312 -0.98 15.87 31.19
C ILE A 312 -1.57 16.34 29.86
N PHE A 313 -0.75 16.84 28.93
CA PHE A 313 -1.24 17.51 27.73
C PHE A 313 -1.52 16.49 26.63
N ALA A 314 -0.52 15.67 26.25
CA ALA A 314 -0.67 14.70 25.18
C ALA A 314 -1.81 13.68 25.39
N PRO A 315 -2.06 13.10 26.58
CA PRO A 315 -3.21 12.20 26.80
C PRO A 315 -4.56 12.88 26.57
N LYS A 316 -4.72 14.14 26.99
CA LYS A 316 -5.96 14.90 26.77
C LYS A 316 -6.21 15.16 25.29
N ILE A 317 -5.15 15.52 24.53
CA ILE A 317 -5.25 15.65 23.07
C ILE A 317 -5.62 14.31 22.42
N ARG A 318 -5.00 13.20 22.83
CA ARG A 318 -5.31 11.85 22.32
C ARG A 318 -6.80 11.54 22.48
N ASP A 319 -7.33 11.75 23.67
CA ASP A 319 -8.70 11.38 24.01
C ASP A 319 -9.69 12.29 23.27
N HIS A 320 -9.36 13.57 23.11
CA HIS A 320 -10.11 14.51 22.29
C HIS A 320 -10.17 14.12 20.80
N LEU A 321 -9.02 13.86 20.19
CA LEU A 321 -8.96 13.42 18.78
C LEU A 321 -9.66 12.08 18.57
N ARG A 322 -9.52 11.13 19.51
CA ARG A 322 -10.27 9.85 19.47
C ARG A 322 -11.77 10.05 19.60
N TRP A 323 -12.22 10.99 20.43
CA TRP A 323 -13.64 11.37 20.48
C TRP A 323 -14.12 11.93 19.15
N ALA A 324 -13.41 12.89 18.55
CA ALA A 324 -13.78 13.47 17.26
C ALA A 324 -13.84 12.41 16.15
N ILE A 325 -12.86 11.50 16.08
CA ILE A 325 -12.86 10.38 15.13
C ILE A 325 -14.07 9.45 15.36
N ARG A 326 -14.45 9.18 16.62
CA ARG A 326 -15.65 8.37 16.94
C ARG A 326 -16.94 9.06 16.47
N VAL A 327 -17.02 10.38 16.58
CA VAL A 327 -18.12 11.17 16.01
C VAL A 327 -18.14 11.01 14.49
N GLY A 328 -16.99 11.19 13.83
CA GLY A 328 -16.87 11.03 12.37
C GLY A 328 -17.26 9.65 11.84
N LYS A 329 -17.06 8.59 12.63
CA LYS A 329 -17.51 7.23 12.29
C LYS A 329 -19.03 7.05 12.34
N ARG A 330 -19.74 7.89 13.10
CA ARG A 330 -21.19 7.86 13.26
C ARG A 330 -21.91 8.90 12.40
N ARG A 331 -21.18 9.71 11.63
CA ARG A 331 -21.70 10.89 10.92
C ARG A 331 -22.88 10.60 10.00
N SER A 332 -22.91 9.42 9.35
CA SER A 332 -24.03 9.01 8.49
C SER A 332 -25.37 8.94 9.22
N SER A 333 -25.35 8.64 10.53
CA SER A 333 -26.53 8.55 11.39
C SER A 333 -26.90 9.84 12.13
N LEU A 334 -26.10 10.90 11.99
CA LEU A 334 -26.31 12.17 12.71
C LEU A 334 -26.97 13.21 11.80
N LYS A 335 -27.71 14.15 12.38
CA LYS A 335 -28.23 15.33 11.67
C LYS A 335 -27.10 16.33 11.42
N ASP A 336 -27.20 17.13 10.36
CA ASP A 336 -26.18 18.13 10.03
C ASP A 336 -26.02 19.20 11.12
N THR A 337 -27.12 19.60 11.77
CA THR A 337 -27.07 20.52 12.92
C THR A 337 -26.30 19.94 14.10
N THR A 338 -26.44 18.63 14.36
CA THR A 338 -25.68 17.93 15.41
C THR A 338 -24.20 17.85 15.05
N LEU A 339 -23.87 17.61 13.78
CA LEU A 339 -22.49 17.59 13.30
C LEU A 339 -21.82 18.95 13.41
N ALA A 340 -22.51 20.03 13.03
CA ALA A 340 -22.02 21.40 13.21
C ALA A 340 -21.75 21.72 14.69
N ALA A 341 -22.68 21.34 15.59
CA ALA A 341 -22.47 21.51 17.03
C ALA A 341 -21.28 20.69 17.55
N TYR A 342 -21.05 19.47 17.03
CA TYR A 342 -19.87 18.68 17.37
C TYR A 342 -18.57 19.24 16.79
N ALA A 343 -18.61 19.85 15.60
CA ALA A 343 -17.46 20.54 15.03
C ALA A 343 -17.06 21.74 15.89
N ALA A 344 -18.01 22.60 16.27
CA ALA A 344 -17.78 23.72 17.20
C ALA A 344 -17.24 23.21 18.54
N LYS A 345 -17.88 22.19 19.13
CA LYS A 345 -17.39 21.56 20.36
C LYS A 345 -15.97 21.00 20.21
N ALA A 346 -15.63 20.41 19.07
CA ALA A 346 -14.30 19.89 18.81
C ALA A 346 -13.25 21.01 18.82
N ASP A 347 -13.56 22.12 18.18
CA ASP A 347 -12.67 23.26 18.06
C ASP A 347 -12.53 24.04 19.38
N ASP A 348 -13.62 24.23 20.12
CA ASP A 348 -13.62 24.88 21.45
C ASP A 348 -12.80 24.09 22.47
N GLN A 349 -13.00 22.77 22.52
CA GLN A 349 -12.23 21.91 23.42
C GLN A 349 -10.74 21.90 23.03
N LEU A 350 -10.42 21.87 21.73
CA LEU A 350 -9.03 21.98 21.28
C LEU A 350 -8.42 23.32 21.71
N THR A 351 -9.17 24.42 21.57
CA THR A 351 -8.77 25.75 22.01
C THR A 351 -8.47 25.80 23.51
N ARG A 352 -9.34 25.20 24.33
CA ARG A 352 -9.14 25.10 25.79
C ARG A 352 -7.89 24.29 26.13
N LEU A 353 -7.68 23.15 25.47
CA LEU A 353 -6.51 22.30 25.70
C LEU A 353 -5.20 23.01 25.33
N MET A 354 -5.20 23.79 24.24
CA MET A 354 -4.03 24.55 23.79
C MET A 354 -3.64 25.72 24.70
N ARG A 355 -4.57 26.21 25.53
CA ARG A 355 -4.31 27.29 26.52
C ARG A 355 -3.76 26.76 27.84
N ALA A 356 -3.87 25.46 28.10
CA ALA A 356 -3.32 24.88 29.32
C ALA A 356 -1.79 24.97 29.34
N PRO A 357 -1.16 25.20 30.50
CA PRO A 357 0.30 25.19 30.60
C PRO A 357 0.84 23.80 30.27
N VAL A 358 1.84 23.75 29.41
CA VAL A 358 2.51 22.50 28.99
C VAL A 358 3.95 22.51 29.46
N ALA A 359 4.22 21.78 30.55
CA ALA A 359 5.55 21.73 31.15
C ALA A 359 6.52 20.84 30.36
N HIS A 360 6.05 19.71 29.83
CA HIS A 360 6.92 18.72 29.21
C HIS A 360 7.43 19.16 27.82
N PRO A 361 8.75 19.09 27.52
CA PRO A 361 9.30 19.55 26.24
C PRO A 361 8.68 18.89 25.00
N ALA A 362 8.40 17.57 25.07
CA ALA A 362 7.73 16.86 23.98
C ALA A 362 6.27 17.35 23.79
N GLY A 363 5.59 17.69 24.88
CA GLY A 363 4.26 18.30 24.85
C GLY A 363 4.28 19.70 24.24
N GLN A 364 5.31 20.51 24.53
CA GLN A 364 5.47 21.84 23.93
C GLN A 364 5.72 21.77 22.42
N LEU A 365 6.50 20.78 21.96
CA LEU A 365 6.67 20.52 20.53
C LEU A 365 5.34 20.12 19.88
N LEU A 366 4.60 19.20 20.50
CA LEU A 366 3.28 18.79 20.04
C LEU A 366 2.30 19.98 19.98
N LEU A 367 2.29 20.84 21.01
CA LEU A 367 1.47 22.05 21.05
C LEU A 367 1.79 22.99 19.88
N ARG A 368 3.08 23.23 19.58
CA ARG A 368 3.51 24.03 18.42
C ARG A 368 2.99 23.44 17.11
N GLN A 369 3.08 22.13 16.94
CA GLN A 369 2.53 21.47 15.75
C GLN A 369 1.00 21.59 15.66
N ILE A 370 0.28 21.38 16.76
CA ILE A 370 -1.18 21.53 16.79
C ILE A 370 -1.59 22.95 16.44
N LYS A 371 -0.89 23.97 16.98
CA LYS A 371 -1.12 25.38 16.62
C LYS A 371 -1.02 25.61 15.10
N ALA A 372 -0.02 25.01 14.46
CA ALA A 372 0.18 25.17 13.01
C ALA A 372 -0.93 24.54 12.15
N TRP A 373 -1.58 23.47 12.62
CA TRP A 373 -2.47 22.65 11.79
C TRP A 373 -3.91 22.54 12.29
N ARG A 374 -4.28 23.19 13.40
CA ARG A 374 -5.60 23.02 14.04
C ARG A 374 -6.79 23.24 13.10
N ALA A 375 -6.70 24.23 12.20
CA ALA A 375 -7.76 24.55 11.25
C ALA A 375 -8.05 23.40 10.27
N LYS A 376 -7.14 22.43 10.17
CA LYS A 376 -7.19 21.29 9.25
C LYS A 376 -7.60 19.98 9.93
N PHE A 377 -7.96 19.99 11.21
CA PHE A 377 -8.21 18.76 11.98
C PHE A 377 -9.62 18.21 11.81
N PHE A 378 -10.61 19.09 11.62
CA PHE A 378 -12.03 18.74 11.83
C PHE A 378 -12.92 18.98 10.60
N VAL A 379 -12.34 19.15 9.40
CA VAL A 379 -13.10 19.28 8.13
C VAL A 379 -14.07 18.11 7.93
N PHE A 380 -13.68 16.90 8.33
CA PHE A 380 -14.53 15.70 8.27
C PHE A 380 -15.82 15.76 9.12
N LEU A 381 -15.92 16.68 10.08
CA LEU A 381 -17.13 16.85 10.90
C LEU A 381 -18.20 17.65 10.16
N THR A 382 -17.81 18.59 9.30
CA THR A 382 -18.73 19.43 8.52
C THR A 382 -18.93 18.92 7.09
N ASN A 383 -17.98 18.14 6.56
CA ASN A 383 -18.08 17.52 5.24
C ASN A 383 -18.14 15.98 5.35
N ARG A 384 -19.30 15.38 5.03
CA ARG A 384 -19.57 13.94 5.16
C ARG A 384 -18.72 13.07 4.23
N ASP A 385 -18.25 13.60 3.12
CA ASP A 385 -17.46 12.85 2.15
C ASP A 385 -15.98 12.79 2.53
N VAL A 386 -15.54 13.60 3.51
CA VAL A 386 -14.17 13.67 3.98
C VAL A 386 -13.95 12.68 5.14
N PRO A 387 -13.00 11.73 5.04
CA PRO A 387 -12.59 10.91 6.18
C PRO A 387 -11.65 11.66 7.15
N ALA A 388 -11.71 11.31 8.43
CA ALA A 388 -10.80 11.84 9.45
C ALA A 388 -9.33 11.38 9.31
N THR A 389 -9.09 10.32 8.53
CA THR A 389 -7.76 9.74 8.31
C THR A 389 -7.53 9.41 6.85
N ASN A 390 -6.27 9.41 6.44
CA ASN A 390 -5.84 9.11 5.07
C ASN A 390 -5.54 7.61 4.85
N ASN A 391 -6.25 6.73 5.57
CA ASN A 391 -5.96 5.29 5.56
C ASN A 391 -6.15 4.63 4.18
N ILE A 392 -6.95 5.25 3.31
CA ILE A 392 -7.20 4.74 1.95
C ILE A 392 -5.91 4.87 1.13
N SER A 393 -5.27 6.03 1.14
CA SER A 393 -3.98 6.26 0.45
C SER A 393 -2.87 5.34 0.98
N GLU A 394 -2.76 5.22 2.31
CA GLU A 394 -1.81 4.30 2.94
C GLU A 394 -2.06 2.84 2.51
N ARG A 395 -3.32 2.42 2.39
CA ARG A 395 -3.69 1.07 1.91
C ARG A 395 -3.37 0.87 0.44
N GLU A 396 -3.58 1.88 -0.41
CA GLU A 396 -3.32 1.79 -1.85
C GLU A 396 -1.83 1.69 -2.16
N ILE A 397 -0.99 2.41 -1.39
CA ILE A 397 0.45 2.46 -1.63
C ILE A 397 1.21 1.29 -1.00
N ARG A 398 0.64 0.64 0.02
CA ARG A 398 1.28 -0.47 0.76
C ARG A 398 1.70 -1.66 -0.13
N PRO A 399 0.92 -2.11 -1.12
CA PRO A 399 1.38 -3.15 -2.05
C PRO A 399 2.68 -2.78 -2.77
N SER A 400 2.90 -1.51 -3.13
CA SER A 400 4.16 -1.08 -3.74
C SER A 400 5.32 -1.03 -2.74
N VAL A 401 5.05 -0.78 -1.45
CA VAL A 401 6.04 -0.96 -0.37
C VAL A 401 6.50 -2.42 -0.26
N VAL A 402 5.59 -3.38 -0.43
CA VAL A 402 5.93 -4.82 -0.42
C VAL A 402 6.65 -5.19 -1.71
N PHE A 403 6.13 -4.78 -2.87
CA PHE A 403 6.76 -5.00 -4.17
C PHE A 403 8.23 -4.61 -4.16
N ARG A 404 8.56 -3.37 -3.74
CA ARG A 404 9.96 -2.90 -3.73
C ARG A 404 10.86 -3.70 -2.77
N LYS A 405 10.32 -4.30 -1.71
CA LYS A 405 11.11 -5.15 -0.80
C LYS A 405 11.44 -6.49 -1.44
N VAL A 406 10.52 -7.04 -2.23
CA VAL A 406 10.72 -8.31 -2.92
C VAL A 406 11.58 -8.13 -4.17
N THR A 407 11.39 -7.06 -4.93
CA THR A 407 12.10 -6.81 -6.20
C THR A 407 13.38 -5.97 -6.04
N ASN A 408 13.62 -5.41 -4.85
CA ASN A 408 14.69 -4.45 -4.58
C ASN A 408 14.60 -3.16 -5.44
N GLY A 409 13.37 -2.74 -5.79
CA GLY A 409 13.09 -1.57 -6.62
C GLY A 409 12.99 -1.88 -8.12
N PHE A 410 13.25 -0.86 -8.94
CA PHE A 410 13.19 -0.90 -10.40
C PHE A 410 14.59 -0.76 -11.01
N ARG A 411 14.83 -1.50 -12.10
CA ARG A 411 16.08 -1.48 -12.89
C ARG A 411 15.95 -0.69 -14.19
N SER A 412 14.85 0.05 -14.35
CA SER A 412 14.60 0.93 -15.49
C SER A 412 13.48 1.92 -15.16
N ASP A 413 13.50 3.08 -15.83
CA ASP A 413 12.45 4.09 -15.68
C ASP A 413 11.11 3.59 -16.24
N TRP A 414 11.12 2.94 -17.41
CA TRP A 414 9.92 2.35 -18.00
C TRP A 414 9.26 1.32 -17.07
N GLY A 415 10.05 0.53 -16.33
CA GLY A 415 9.53 -0.47 -15.40
C GLY A 415 8.81 0.16 -14.21
N ALA A 416 9.31 1.29 -13.72
CA ALA A 416 8.64 2.09 -12.71
C ALA A 416 7.32 2.67 -13.25
N GLN A 417 7.31 3.21 -14.48
CA GLN A 417 6.10 3.76 -15.09
C GLN A 417 5.04 2.69 -15.36
N VAL A 418 5.42 1.52 -15.86
CA VAL A 418 4.49 0.39 -16.05
C VAL A 418 3.91 -0.06 -14.71
N HIS A 419 4.70 -0.12 -13.63
CA HIS A 419 4.17 -0.46 -12.31
C HIS A 419 3.20 0.62 -11.79
N ALA A 420 3.54 1.90 -11.92
CA ALA A 420 2.65 3.00 -11.54
C ALA A 420 1.34 2.96 -12.34
N GLY A 421 1.41 2.70 -13.65
CA GLY A 421 0.24 2.51 -14.50
C GLY A 421 -0.59 1.32 -14.08
N TYR A 422 0.03 0.17 -13.84
CA TYR A 422 -0.64 -1.04 -13.36
C TYR A 422 -1.41 -0.77 -12.07
N ARG A 423 -0.77 -0.10 -11.10
CA ARG A 423 -1.40 0.23 -9.83
C ARG A 423 -2.56 1.22 -10.01
N SER A 424 -2.44 2.16 -10.94
CA SER A 424 -3.51 3.11 -11.27
C SER A 424 -4.73 2.41 -11.87
N VAL A 425 -4.51 1.57 -12.90
CA VAL A 425 -5.54 0.78 -13.58
C VAL A 425 -6.26 -0.13 -12.60
N THR A 426 -5.51 -0.95 -11.85
CA THR A 426 -6.09 -1.92 -10.91
C THR A 426 -6.69 -1.29 -9.67
N GLY A 427 -6.14 -0.16 -9.21
CA GLY A 427 -6.69 0.63 -8.11
C GLY A 427 -8.05 1.23 -8.49
N THR A 428 -8.13 1.83 -9.68
CA THR A 428 -9.37 2.43 -10.20
C THR A 428 -10.43 1.38 -10.50
N ALA A 429 -10.08 0.31 -11.21
CA ALA A 429 -11.00 -0.78 -11.53
C ALA A 429 -11.60 -1.46 -10.29
N ARG A 430 -10.85 -1.51 -9.19
CA ARG A 430 -11.36 -2.04 -7.92
C ARG A 430 -12.46 -1.18 -7.30
N LEU A 431 -12.50 0.13 -7.57
CA LEU A 431 -13.57 1.01 -7.08
C LEU A 431 -14.93 0.61 -7.68
N SER A 432 -14.95 0.08 -8.91
CA SER A 432 -16.14 -0.47 -9.57
C SER A 432 -16.32 -1.99 -9.35
N GLY A 433 -15.54 -2.61 -8.45
CA GLY A 433 -15.65 -4.03 -8.12
C GLY A 433 -14.97 -4.99 -9.10
N GLN A 434 -14.24 -4.48 -10.10
CA GLN A 434 -13.53 -5.30 -11.06
C GLN A 434 -12.23 -5.86 -10.47
N SER A 435 -11.92 -7.12 -10.80
CA SER A 435 -10.67 -7.76 -10.37
C SER A 435 -9.46 -7.20 -11.12
N ALA A 436 -8.28 -7.22 -10.48
CA ALA A 436 -7.04 -6.74 -11.10
C ALA A 436 -6.66 -7.53 -12.37
N LEU A 437 -6.95 -8.83 -12.43
CA LEU A 437 -6.68 -9.63 -13.62
C LEU A 437 -7.60 -9.22 -14.78
N ALA A 438 -8.89 -9.02 -14.51
CA ALA A 438 -9.86 -8.58 -15.52
C ALA A 438 -9.53 -7.18 -16.05
N ALA A 439 -9.22 -6.23 -15.17
CA ALA A 439 -8.86 -4.86 -15.57
C ALA A 439 -7.62 -4.81 -16.48
N ILE A 440 -6.63 -5.64 -16.19
CA ILE A 440 -5.42 -5.73 -17.01
C ILE A 440 -5.69 -6.47 -18.31
N ARG A 441 -6.59 -7.46 -18.30
CA ARG A 441 -7.03 -8.12 -19.51
C ARG A 441 -7.71 -7.12 -20.46
N ASP A 442 -8.62 -6.31 -19.95
CA ASP A 442 -9.28 -5.26 -20.71
C ASP A 442 -8.27 -4.25 -21.25
N LEU A 443 -7.26 -3.86 -20.46
CA LEU A 443 -6.20 -2.98 -20.91
C LEU A 443 -5.41 -3.57 -22.08
N VAL A 444 -5.03 -4.85 -21.99
CA VAL A 444 -4.26 -5.53 -23.05
C VAL A 444 -5.10 -5.73 -24.31
N ASP A 445 -6.40 -5.97 -24.16
CA ASP A 445 -7.34 -6.09 -25.27
C ASP A 445 -7.77 -4.73 -25.86
N GLY A 446 -7.36 -3.60 -25.24
CA GLY A 446 -7.70 -2.25 -25.70
C GLY A 446 -9.08 -1.75 -25.27
N ASN A 447 -9.74 -2.45 -24.35
CA ASN A 447 -11.11 -2.20 -23.89
C ASN A 447 -11.18 -1.51 -22.51
N PHE A 448 -10.05 -1.18 -21.90
CA PHE A 448 -10.05 -0.51 -20.60
C PHE A 448 -10.68 0.89 -20.70
N ALA A 449 -11.74 1.08 -19.92
CA ALA A 449 -12.43 2.36 -19.79
C ALA A 449 -12.50 2.77 -18.32
N VAL A 450 -12.37 4.07 -18.08
CA VAL A 450 -12.60 4.65 -16.75
C VAL A 450 -14.10 4.95 -16.65
N ALA A 451 -14.76 4.35 -15.65
CA ALA A 451 -16.18 4.55 -15.38
C ALA A 451 -16.51 5.99 -14.95
#